data_AF-A0A7D9L6R2-F1
#
_entry.id   AF-A0A7D9L6R2-F1
#
_cell.length_a   1.000
_cell.length_b   1.000
_cell.length_c   1.000
_cell.angle_alpha   90.00
_cell.angle_beta   90.00
_cell.angle_gamma   90.00
#
_symmetry.space_group_name_H-M   'P 1'
#
loop_
_entity.id
_entity.type
_entity.pdbx_description
1 polymer ?
#
loop_
_entity_poly.entity_id
_entity_poly.type
_entity_poly.pdbx_seq_one_letter_code
_entity_poly.pdbx_strand_id
1 'polypeptide(L)'
;SGVSSASVTSSGSEHISLVDYVHSVIIDCSSFSFVDSMAVTTLSQIAQEFERQSVKLYLVNYSYQILKVLKTGNICDDNQGIFIFPTISEALQHAYERRHKQIVYFMEDEDETQV
;
A
#
# COMPACT_ATOMS: atom_id res chain seq x y z
N SER A 1 -36.14 46.57 -3.13
CA SER A 1 -36.10 45.91 -4.45
C SER A 1 -34.92 44.95 -4.42
N GLY A 2 -35.08 43.68 -4.07
CA GLY A 2 -35.55 42.58 -4.95
C GLY A 2 -34.40 42.26 -5.93
N VAL A 3 -33.73 41.10 -5.95
CA VAL A 3 -34.17 39.68 -6.02
C VAL A 3 -32.95 38.77 -5.74
N SER A 4 -33.06 37.76 -4.87
CA SER A 4 -33.15 36.31 -5.14
C SER A 4 -31.90 35.59 -5.69
N SER A 5 -31.36 34.74 -4.81
CA SER A 5 -30.76 33.39 -4.99
C SER A 5 -30.64 32.81 -6.41
N ALA A 6 -29.44 32.27 -6.69
CA ALA A 6 -29.29 31.04 -7.46
C ALA A 6 -28.03 30.28 -7.00
N SER A 7 -28.23 29.26 -6.16
CA SER A 7 -27.31 28.14 -6.05
C SER A 7 -27.34 27.39 -7.38
N VAL A 8 -26.24 27.43 -8.13
CA VAL A 8 -26.07 26.58 -9.31
C VAL A 8 -25.68 25.19 -8.82
N THR A 9 -26.68 24.32 -8.74
CA THR A 9 -26.48 22.88 -8.73
C THR A 9 -26.06 22.46 -10.13
N SER A 10 -24.77 22.40 -10.41
CA SER A 10 -24.30 21.58 -11.52
C SER A 10 -24.10 20.17 -10.98
N SER A 11 -25.12 19.33 -11.18
CA SER A 11 -24.98 17.88 -11.24
C SER A 11 -23.93 17.57 -12.31
N GLY A 12 -22.69 17.46 -11.89
CA GLY A 12 -21.54 17.17 -12.74
C GLY A 12 -20.59 16.41 -11.85
N SER A 13 -20.64 15.09 -11.99
CA SER A 13 -19.71 14.09 -11.47
C SER A 13 -18.44 14.72 -10.92
N GLU A 14 -18.25 14.63 -9.60
CA GLU A 14 -16.97 14.91 -8.97
C GLU A 14 -15.95 13.99 -9.62
N HIS A 15 -15.26 14.53 -10.63
CA HIS A 15 -14.16 13.87 -11.29
C HIS A 15 -13.04 13.90 -10.26
N ILE A 16 -13.02 12.90 -9.37
CA ILE A 16 -11.91 12.66 -8.46
C ILE A 16 -10.69 12.71 -9.35
N SER A 17 -9.88 13.77 -9.22
CA SER A 17 -8.61 13.83 -9.92
C SER A 17 -7.84 12.62 -9.44
N LEU A 18 -7.75 11.61 -10.31
CA LEU A 18 -7.11 10.32 -10.10
C LEU A 18 -5.58 10.53 -10.08
N VAL A 19 -5.14 11.52 -9.31
CA VAL A 19 -3.74 11.83 -9.06
C VAL A 19 -3.17 10.58 -8.42
N ASP A 20 -2.14 10.05 -9.05
CA ASP A 20 -1.46 8.78 -8.77
C ASP A 20 -1.29 8.49 -7.26
N TYR A 21 -2.30 7.88 -6.64
CA TYR A 21 -2.22 7.50 -5.24
C TYR A 21 -1.33 6.27 -5.13
N VAL A 22 -0.16 6.44 -4.51
CA VAL A 22 0.77 5.34 -4.27
C VAL A 22 0.14 4.36 -3.28
N HIS A 23 -0.29 3.20 -3.77
CA HIS A 23 -0.88 2.15 -2.94
C HIS A 23 0.17 1.15 -2.41
N SER A 24 1.33 1.08 -3.04
CA SER A 24 2.35 0.09 -2.74
C SER A 24 3.75 0.58 -3.10
N VAL A 25 4.72 0.18 -2.30
CA VAL A 25 6.15 0.42 -2.53
C VAL A 25 6.87 -0.93 -2.56
N ILE A 26 7.63 -1.18 -3.62
CA ILE A 26 8.45 -2.39 -3.78
C ILE A 26 9.93 -1.98 -3.69
N ILE A 27 10.65 -2.54 -2.72
CA ILE A 27 12.09 -2.33 -2.53
C ILE A 27 12.85 -3.53 -3.06
N ASP A 28 13.67 -3.30 -4.09
CA ASP A 28 14.62 -4.29 -4.60
C ASP A 28 15.84 -4.39 -3.67
N CYS A 29 15.97 -5.53 -2.99
CA CYS A 29 17.04 -5.83 -2.05
C CYS A 29 18.22 -6.58 -2.69
N SER A 30 18.31 -6.69 -4.01
CA SER A 30 19.41 -7.39 -4.70
C SER A 30 20.80 -6.82 -4.39
N SER A 31 20.87 -5.53 -4.09
CA SER A 31 22.11 -4.84 -3.70
C SER A 31 22.46 -4.96 -2.21
N PHE A 32 21.59 -5.55 -1.40
CA PHE A 32 21.80 -5.61 0.05
C PHE A 32 22.78 -6.74 0.38
N SER A 33 24.02 -6.36 0.69
CA SER A 33 25.07 -7.30 1.11
C SER A 33 24.98 -7.68 2.58
N PHE A 34 24.52 -6.77 3.44
CA PHE A 34 24.31 -7.00 4.87
C PHE A 34 23.23 -6.05 5.39
N VAL A 35 22.57 -6.46 6.48
CA VAL A 35 21.60 -5.65 7.22
C VAL A 35 21.91 -5.86 8.70
N ASP A 36 22.09 -4.78 9.45
CA ASP A 36 22.32 -4.81 10.90
C ASP A 36 21.02 -4.58 11.69
N SER A 37 21.11 -4.61 13.01
CA SER A 37 19.94 -4.42 13.89
C SER A 37 19.32 -3.03 13.80
N MET A 38 20.11 -2.01 13.45
CA MET A 38 19.61 -0.64 13.25
C MET A 38 18.81 -0.56 11.96
N ALA A 39 19.32 -1.11 10.86
CA ALA A 39 18.61 -1.19 9.59
C ALA A 39 17.29 -1.97 9.71
N VAL A 40 17.27 -3.08 10.46
CA VAL A 40 16.04 -3.82 10.82
C VAL A 40 15.05 -2.89 11.53
N THR A 41 15.48 -2.19 12.57
CA THR A 41 14.61 -1.30 13.35
C THR A 41 14.05 -0.16 12.49
N THR A 42 14.90 0.48 11.68
CA THR A 42 14.50 1.54 10.75
C THR A 42 13.50 1.03 9.73
N LEU A 43 13.70 -0.16 9.16
CA LEU A 43 12.80 -0.73 8.18
C LEU A 43 11.41 -1.04 8.78
N SER A 44 11.37 -1.53 10.02
CA SER A 44 10.11 -1.74 10.75
C SER A 44 9.36 -0.42 11.00
N GLN A 45 10.06 0.64 11.41
CA GLN A 45 9.45 1.97 11.59
C GLN A 45 8.90 2.54 10.29
N ILE A 46 9.66 2.40 9.20
CA ILE A 46 9.22 2.80 7.86
C ILE A 46 7.94 2.05 7.47
N ALA A 47 7.90 0.73 7.68
CA ALA A 47 6.74 -0.07 7.35
C ALA A 47 5.50 0.34 8.13
N GLN A 48 5.62 0.62 9.43
CA GLN A 48 4.51 1.10 10.26
C GLN A 48 3.98 2.45 9.76
N GLU A 49 4.85 3.37 9.35
CA GLU A 49 4.44 4.68 8.84
C GLU A 49 3.74 4.56 7.48
N PHE A 50 4.24 3.71 6.58
CA PHE A 50 3.54 3.43 5.32
C PHE A 50 2.20 2.74 5.55
N GLU A 51 2.13 1.78 6.48
CA GLU A 51 0.90 1.09 6.84
C GLU A 51 -0.16 2.06 7.39
N ARG A 52 0.25 3.04 8.21
CA ARG A 52 -0.64 4.12 8.70
C ARG A 52 -1.25 4.95 7.57
N GLN A 53 -0.57 5.04 6.44
CA GLN A 53 -1.04 5.71 5.22
C GLN A 53 -1.71 4.75 4.22
N SER A 54 -2.00 3.51 4.65
CA SER A 54 -2.55 2.44 3.80
C SER A 54 -1.68 2.10 2.58
N VAL A 55 -0.38 2.36 2.65
CA VAL A 55 0.60 2.00 1.62
C VAL A 55 1.29 0.70 2.04
N LYS A 56 1.27 -0.30 1.17
CA LYS A 56 1.88 -1.61 1.46
C LYS A 56 3.33 -1.67 1.03
N LEU A 57 4.20 -2.19 1.90
CA LEU A 57 5.62 -2.32 1.64
C LEU A 57 5.98 -3.75 1.25
N TYR A 58 6.77 -3.90 0.19
CA TYR A 58 7.23 -5.18 -0.33
C TYR A 58 8.75 -5.20 -0.42
N LEU A 59 9.38 -6.30 0.01
CA LEU A 59 10.81 -6.55 -0.17
C LEU A 59 11.00 -7.70 -1.15
N VAL A 60 11.89 -7.51 -2.13
CA VAL A 60 12.14 -8.49 -3.21
C VAL A 60 13.62 -8.70 -3.48
N ASN A 61 13.97 -9.78 -4.20
CA ASN A 61 15.34 -10.09 -4.64
C ASN A 61 16.40 -10.12 -3.51
N TYR A 62 16.00 -10.39 -2.27
CA TYR A 62 16.91 -10.47 -1.14
C TYR A 62 17.79 -11.73 -1.19
N SER A 63 18.99 -11.66 -0.60
CA SER A 63 19.79 -12.87 -0.37
C SER A 63 19.26 -13.69 0.82
N TYR A 64 19.63 -14.97 0.88
CA TYR A 64 19.27 -15.84 2.01
C TYR A 64 19.71 -15.27 3.37
N GLN A 65 20.88 -14.62 3.42
CA GLN A 65 21.40 -14.03 4.66
C GLN A 65 20.53 -12.86 5.12
N ILE A 66 20.10 -12.00 4.18
CA ILE A 66 19.19 -10.89 4.47
C ILE A 66 17.85 -11.43 4.98
N LEU A 67 17.27 -12.42 4.30
CA LEU A 67 16.00 -13.03 4.74
C LEU A 67 16.08 -13.54 6.19
N LYS A 68 17.19 -14.20 6.55
CA LYS A 68 17.39 -14.73 7.89
C LYS A 68 17.42 -13.63 8.95
N VAL A 69 18.11 -12.52 8.67
CA VAL A 69 18.14 -11.36 9.57
C VAL A 69 16.75 -10.74 9.72
N LEU A 70 16.03 -10.52 8.61
CA LEU A 70 14.69 -9.94 8.63
C LEU A 70 13.68 -10.80 9.40
N LYS A 71 13.76 -12.13 9.26
CA LYS A 71 12.91 -13.07 10.02
C LYS A 71 13.26 -13.11 11.50
N THR A 72 14.54 -13.06 11.84
CA THR A 72 14.99 -13.03 13.25
C THR A 72 14.58 -11.73 13.95
N GLY A 73 14.49 -10.63 13.20
CA GLY A 73 14.02 -9.35 13.68
C GLY A 73 12.49 -9.19 13.76
N ASN A 74 11.70 -10.25 13.49
CA ASN A 74 10.22 -10.24 13.46
C ASN A 74 9.62 -9.12 12.59
N ILE A 75 10.31 -8.73 11.51
CA ILE A 75 9.81 -7.73 10.56
C ILE A 75 8.75 -8.31 9.62
N CYS A 76 8.80 -9.63 9.43
CA CYS A 76 8.04 -10.33 8.39
C CYS A 76 6.67 -10.83 8.88
N ASP A 77 6.29 -10.52 10.12
CA ASP A 77 5.02 -10.96 10.68
C ASP A 77 3.88 -10.14 10.07
N ASP A 78 2.72 -10.78 9.88
CA ASP A 78 1.54 -10.18 9.23
C ASP A 78 1.10 -8.85 9.85
N ASN A 79 1.50 -8.59 11.10
CA ASN A 79 1.20 -7.36 11.85
C ASN A 79 2.17 -6.20 11.57
N GLN A 80 3.29 -6.42 10.88
CA GLN A 80 4.34 -5.41 10.69
C GLN A 80 4.28 -4.70 9.32
N GLY A 81 3.34 -5.08 8.46
CA GLY A 81 3.06 -4.35 7.22
C GLY A 81 4.10 -4.53 6.10
N ILE A 82 5.05 -5.47 6.24
CA ILE A 82 6.02 -5.82 5.20
C ILE A 82 5.70 -7.19 4.60
N PHE A 83 5.50 -7.21 3.29
CA PHE A 83 5.41 -8.44 2.52
C PHE A 83 6.76 -8.78 1.89
N ILE A 84 7.08 -10.07 1.81
CA ILE A 84 8.36 -10.54 1.30
C ILE A 84 8.12 -11.53 0.17
N PHE A 85 8.71 -11.27 -0.99
CA PHE A 85 8.61 -12.13 -2.17
C PHE A 85 9.99 -12.38 -2.79
N PRO A 86 10.27 -13.59 -3.30
CA PRO A 86 11.53 -13.87 -3.98
C PRO A 86 11.81 -12.94 -5.16
N THR A 87 10.79 -12.58 -5.93
CA THR A 87 10.92 -11.79 -7.16
C THR A 87 10.00 -10.57 -7.22
N ILE A 88 10.38 -9.58 -8.04
CA ILE A 88 9.54 -8.40 -8.34
C ILE A 88 8.18 -8.82 -8.91
N SER A 89 8.16 -9.81 -9.82
CA SER A 89 6.94 -10.25 -10.49
C SER A 89 5.88 -10.77 -9.53
N GLU A 90 6.29 -11.53 -8.52
CA GLU A 90 5.37 -12.05 -7.48
C GLU A 90 4.82 -10.93 -6.60
N ALA A 91 5.68 -9.97 -6.21
CA ALA A 91 5.24 -8.81 -5.43
C ALA A 91 4.25 -7.93 -6.21
N LEU A 92 4.52 -7.69 -7.51
CA LEU A 92 3.62 -6.96 -8.40
C LEU A 92 2.26 -7.66 -8.49
N GLN A 93 2.26 -8.96 -8.80
CA GLN A 93 1.03 -9.74 -8.92
C GLN A 93 0.19 -9.62 -7.64
N HIS A 94 0.81 -9.83 -6.48
CA HIS A 94 0.12 -9.73 -5.20
C HIS A 94 -0.39 -8.30 -4.90
N ALA A 95 0.40 -7.26 -5.21
CA ALA A 95 -0.01 -5.87 -5.04
C ALA A 95 -1.22 -5.52 -5.93
N TYR A 96 -1.22 -5.95 -7.19
CA TYR A 96 -2.34 -5.77 -8.12
C TYR A 96 -3.60 -6.48 -7.63
N GLU A 97 -3.52 -7.77 -7.29
CA GLU A 97 -4.68 -8.53 -6.82
C GLU A 97 -5.30 -7.91 -5.56
N ARG A 98 -4.46 -7.45 -4.64
CA ARG A 98 -4.92 -6.79 -3.41
C ARG A 98 -5.63 -5.47 -3.71
N ARG A 99 -5.06 -4.65 -4.60
CA ARG A 99 -5.68 -3.38 -4.98
C ARG A 99 -7.00 -3.59 -5.72
N HIS A 100 -7.05 -4.56 -6.63
CA HIS A 100 -8.27 -4.93 -7.36
C HIS A 100 -9.36 -5.42 -6.41
N LYS A 101 -9.05 -6.31 -5.46
CA LYS A 101 -10.02 -6.75 -4.45
C LYS A 101 -10.58 -5.57 -3.66
N GLN A 102 -9.72 -4.67 -3.19
CA GLN A 102 -10.18 -3.49 -2.46
C GLN A 102 -11.13 -2.63 -3.29
N ILE A 103 -10.81 -2.34 -4.56
CA ILE A 103 -11.69 -1.56 -5.43
C ILE A 103 -13.05 -2.25 -5.63
N VAL A 104 -13.07 -3.55 -5.86
CA VAL A 104 -14.33 -4.29 -6.07
C VAL A 104 -15.21 -4.24 -4.82
N TYR A 105 -14.66 -4.46 -3.62
CA TYR A 105 -15.43 -4.34 -2.38
C TYR A 105 -15.97 -2.92 -2.17
N PHE A 106 -15.18 -1.88 -2.43
CA PHE A 106 -15.66 -0.49 -2.35
C PHE A 106 -16.82 -0.20 -3.32
N MET A 107 -16.91 -0.90 -4.45
CA MET A 107 -18.00 -0.71 -5.42
C MET A 107 -19.25 -1.53 -5.07
N GLU A 108 -19.09 -2.70 -4.45
CA GLU A 108 -20.22 -3.54 -4.00
C GLU A 108 -20.91 -2.95 -2.76
N ASP A 109 -20.16 -2.31 -1.85
CA ASP A 109 -20.73 -1.65 -0.66
C ASP A 109 -21.57 -0.40 -0.98
N GLU A 110 -21.37 0.24 -2.14
CA GLU A 110 -22.19 1.39 -2.59
C GLU A 110 -23.54 0.98 -3.19
N ASP A 111 -23.71 -0.27 -3.64
CA ASP A 111 -24.99 -0.75 -4.22
C ASP A 111 -25.97 -1.27 -3.14
N GLU A 112 -25.50 -1.61 -1.93
CA GLU A 112 -26.36 -2.10 -0.83
C GLU A 112 -27.01 -0.99 0.03
N THR A 113 -26.73 0.29 -0.24
CA THR A 113 -27.34 1.42 0.50
C THR A 113 -28.55 2.05 -0.18
N GLN A 114 -29.10 1.41 -1.22
CA GLN A 114 -30.39 1.78 -1.83
C GLN A 114 -31.45 0.66 -1.68
N VAL A 115 -31.94 0.47 -0.45
CA VAL A 115 -33.25 -0.19 -0.20
C VAL A 115 -33.95 0.37 1.04
#